data_AF-A0A2D7NBR3-F1
#
_entry.id   AF-A0A2D7NBR3-F1
#
_cell.length_a   1.000
_cell.length_b   1.000
_cell.length_c   1.000
_cell.angle_alpha   90.00
_cell.angle_beta   90.00
_cell.angle_gamma   90.00
#
_symmetry.space_group_name_H-M   'P 1'
#
loop_
_entity.id
_entity.type
_entity.pdbx_description
1 polymer ?
#
loop_
_entity_poly.entity_id
_entity_poly.type
_entity_poly.pdbx_seq_one_letter_code
_entity_poly.pdbx_strand_id
1 'polypeptide(L)'
;MSLHYPKEEYKTQLRDSMERFKKSLENCDGFIEGYTLVDEKTGLFVRMIKWKSKNHMKKNVHLGIETIKNDNYEKWELKPPHTFYLND
;
A
#
# COMPACT_ATOMS: atom_id res chain seq x y z
N MET A 1 4.04 -2.39 6.72
CA MET A 1 2.86 -3.19 6.38
C MET A 1 1.62 -2.37 6.68
N SER A 2 0.52 -2.54 5.95
CA SER A 2 -0.75 -1.92 6.27
C SER A 2 -1.92 -2.88 6.05
N LEU A 3 -2.97 -2.72 6.87
CA LEU A 3 -4.24 -3.40 6.72
C LEU A 3 -5.27 -2.42 6.19
N HIS A 4 -5.89 -2.78 5.08
CA HIS A 4 -6.85 -1.98 4.34
C HIS A 4 -8.23 -2.64 4.38
N TYR A 5 -9.27 -1.81 4.43
CA TYR A 5 -10.65 -2.22 4.67
C TYR A 5 -11.53 -1.90 3.46
N PRO A 6 -11.35 -2.59 2.32
CA PRO A 6 -12.11 -2.28 1.11
C PRO A 6 -13.60 -2.51 1.34
N LYS A 7 -14.44 -1.60 0.81
CA LYS A 7 -15.82 -1.93 0.49
C LYS A 7 -15.82 -2.86 -0.72
N GLU A 8 -16.74 -3.83 -0.74
CA GLU A 8 -16.77 -4.89 -1.76
C GLU A 8 -16.78 -4.33 -3.20
N GLU A 9 -17.58 -3.29 -3.45
CA GLU A 9 -17.74 -2.67 -4.76
C GLU A 9 -16.51 -1.88 -5.24
N TYR A 10 -15.53 -1.62 -4.36
CA TYR A 10 -14.31 -0.86 -4.68
C TYR A 10 -13.01 -1.69 -4.56
N LYS A 11 -13.10 -3.01 -4.35
CA LYS A 11 -11.93 -3.88 -4.22
C LYS A 11 -10.97 -3.79 -5.41
N THR A 12 -11.49 -3.69 -6.63
CA THR A 12 -10.66 -3.60 -7.85
C THR A 12 -9.91 -2.28 -7.90
N GLN A 13 -10.59 -1.16 -7.67
CA GLN A 13 -10.00 0.18 -7.68
C GLN A 13 -8.90 0.31 -6.62
N LEU A 14 -9.15 -0.22 -5.42
CA LEU A 14 -8.17 -0.21 -4.35
C LEU A 14 -6.94 -1.07 -4.70
N ARG A 15 -7.15 -2.27 -5.27
CA ARG A 15 -6.05 -3.14 -5.72
C ARG A 15 -5.21 -2.48 -6.80
N ASP A 16 -5.85 -1.86 -7.80
CA ASP A 16 -5.16 -1.18 -8.90
C ASP A 16 -4.35 0.02 -8.39
N SER A 17 -4.90 0.77 -7.43
CA SER A 17 -4.18 1.86 -6.75
C SER A 17 -2.92 1.35 -6.04
N MET A 18 -3.04 0.26 -5.28
CA MET A 18 -1.90 -0.34 -4.58
C MET A 18 -0.81 -0.85 -5.52
N GLU A 19 -1.22 -1.38 -6.69
CA GLU A 19 -0.30 -1.83 -7.74
C GLU A 19 0.42 -0.65 -8.40
N ARG A 20 -0.31 0.45 -8.71
CA ARG A 20 0.32 1.68 -9.21
C ARG A 20 1.33 2.25 -8.22
N PHE A 21 0.98 2.30 -6.94
CA PHE A 21 1.91 2.72 -5.89
C PHE A 21 3.14 1.81 -5.87
N LYS A 22 2.97 0.49 -5.93
CA LYS A 22 4.12 -0.45 -5.91
C LYS A 22 5.03 -0.20 -7.11
N LYS A 23 4.47 -0.12 -8.32
CA LYS A 23 5.21 0.09 -9.57
C LYS A 23 6.03 1.38 -9.56
N SER A 24 5.53 2.46 -8.95
CA SER A 24 6.30 3.71 -8.87
C SER A 24 7.53 3.61 -7.96
N LEU A 25 7.66 2.53 -7.18
CA LEU A 25 8.78 2.28 -6.28
C LEU A 25 9.77 1.22 -6.78
N GLU A 26 9.41 0.39 -7.78
CA GLU A 26 10.20 -0.78 -8.18
C GLU A 26 11.63 -0.46 -8.62
N ASN A 27 11.87 0.76 -9.11
CA ASN A 27 13.18 1.23 -9.56
C ASN A 27 13.88 2.18 -8.58
N CYS A 28 13.31 2.39 -7.40
CA CYS A 28 13.89 3.27 -6.39
C CYS A 28 15.02 2.58 -5.62
N ASP A 29 16.08 3.33 -5.32
CA ASP A 29 17.17 2.83 -4.50
C ASP A 29 16.66 2.35 -3.13
N GLY A 30 17.01 1.11 -2.79
CA GLY A 30 16.63 0.45 -1.55
C GLY A 30 15.22 -0.14 -1.49
N PHE A 31 14.43 -0.10 -2.55
CA PHE A 31 13.24 -0.96 -2.68
C PHE A 31 13.69 -2.43 -2.78
N ILE A 32 13.05 -3.33 -2.03
CA ILE A 32 13.33 -4.78 -2.09
C ILE A 32 12.19 -5.48 -2.80
N GLU A 33 10.97 -5.32 -2.29
CA GLU A 33 9.77 -5.99 -2.79
C GLU A 33 8.50 -5.32 -2.27
N GLY A 34 7.39 -5.58 -2.94
CA GLY A 34 6.07 -5.13 -2.52
C GLY A 34 4.97 -6.14 -2.87
N TYR A 35 4.05 -6.34 -1.94
CA TYR A 35 2.92 -7.25 -2.09
C TYR A 35 1.60 -6.61 -1.63
N THR A 36 0.53 -7.04 -2.28
CA THR A 36 -0.85 -6.89 -1.83
C THR A 36 -1.44 -8.28 -1.76
N LEU A 37 -1.81 -8.71 -0.55
CA LEU A 37 -2.44 -10.00 -0.28
C LEU A 37 -3.89 -9.77 0.16
N VAL A 38 -4.74 -10.76 -0.06
CA VAL A 38 -6.12 -10.77 0.44
C VAL A 38 -6.21 -11.78 1.57
N ASP A 39 -6.70 -11.36 2.73
CA ASP A 39 -7.09 -12.30 3.78
C ASP A 39 -8.38 -13.00 3.37
N GLU A 40 -8.32 -14.31 3.15
CA GLU A 40 -9.46 -15.11 2.71
C GLU A 40 -10.60 -15.14 3.74
N LYS A 41 -10.32 -14.95 5.03
CA LYS A 41 -11.34 -15.00 6.08
C LYS A 41 -12.13 -13.70 6.17
N THR A 42 -11.45 -12.57 6.01
CA THR A 42 -12.03 -11.24 6.28
C THR A 42 -12.24 -10.41 5.02
N GLY A 43 -11.63 -10.80 3.90
CA GLY A 43 -11.60 -10.02 2.66
C GLY A 43 -10.72 -8.77 2.73
N LEU A 44 -10.00 -8.54 3.85
CA LEU A 44 -9.12 -7.39 4.03
C LEU A 44 -7.89 -7.49 3.14
N PHE A 45 -7.36 -6.33 2.75
CA PHE A 45 -6.11 -6.28 1.99
C PHE A 45 -4.94 -6.06 2.94
N VAL A 46 -3.95 -6.94 2.87
CA VAL A 46 -2.68 -6.83 3.60
C VAL A 46 -1.63 -6.34 2.61
N ARG A 47 -1.12 -5.13 2.83
CA ARG A 47 -0.09 -4.54 1.99
C ARG A 47 1.25 -4.53 2.70
N MET A 48 2.30 -4.96 2.03
CA MET A 48 3.65 -4.97 2.58
C MET A 48 4.63 -4.44 1.54
N ILE A 49 5.43 -3.44 1.90
CA ILE A 49 6.59 -3.00 1.14
C ILE A 49 7.83 -3.23 2.00
N LYS A 50 8.81 -3.96 1.48
CA LYS A 50 10.11 -4.15 2.12
C LYS A 50 11.12 -3.18 1.55
N TRP A 51 11.89 -2.61 2.46
CA TRP A 51 12.92 -1.63 2.16
C TRP A 51 14.23 -2.06 2.79
N LYS A 52 15.35 -1.75 2.14
CA LYS A 52 16.70 -1.98 2.65
C LYS A 52 16.94 -1.27 3.98
N SER A 53 16.33 -0.11 4.19
CA SER A 53 16.29 0.56 5.50
C SER A 53 15.15 1.59 5.60
N LYS A 54 14.85 2.04 6.82
CA LYS A 54 13.90 3.13 7.10
C LYS A 54 14.28 4.43 6.37
N ASN A 55 15.57 4.68 6.13
CA ASN A 55 16.03 5.85 5.40
C ASN A 55 15.68 5.79 3.91
N HIS A 56 15.88 4.64 3.25
CA HIS A 56 15.48 4.45 1.85
C HIS A 56 13.96 4.60 1.69
N MET A 57 13.18 4.05 2.63
CA MET A 57 11.73 4.26 2.65
C MET A 57 11.38 5.74 2.73
N LYS A 58 11.90 6.48 3.71
CA LYS A 58 11.58 7.91 3.89
C LYS A 58 11.94 8.74 2.65
N LYS A 59 13.05 8.44 1.99
CA LYS A 59 13.49 9.12 0.77
C LYS A 59 12.57 8.87 -0.42
N ASN A 60 12.01 7.67 -0.55
CA ASN A 60 11.35 7.25 -1.80
C ASN A 60 9.82 7.09 -1.70
N VAL A 61 9.25 6.87 -0.51
CA VAL A 61 7.82 6.54 -0.34
C VAL A 61 6.87 7.61 -0.90
N HIS A 62 7.32 8.87 -0.95
CA HIS A 62 6.56 9.99 -1.51
C HIS A 62 6.18 9.77 -2.99
N LEU A 63 7.00 9.05 -3.77
CA LEU A 63 6.70 8.72 -5.17
C LEU A 63 5.46 7.83 -5.29
N GLY A 64 5.33 6.87 -4.37
CA GLY A 64 4.15 6.04 -4.20
C GLY A 64 2.92 6.89 -3.88
N ILE A 65 3.02 7.75 -2.86
CA ILE A 65 1.92 8.62 -2.39
C ILE A 65 1.45 9.55 -3.51
N GLU A 66 2.38 10.18 -4.21
CA GLU A 66 2.09 11.11 -5.31
C GLU A 66 1.35 10.40 -6.46
N THR A 67 1.72 9.15 -6.76
CA THR A 67 1.08 8.34 -7.81
C THR A 67 -0.41 8.08 -7.53
N ILE A 68 -0.80 8.02 -6.25
CA ILE A 68 -2.17 7.70 -5.82
C ILE A 68 -2.89 8.90 -5.18
N LYS A 69 -2.34 10.12 -5.26
CA LYS A 69 -2.86 11.29 -4.52
C LYS A 69 -4.33 11.65 -4.84
N ASN A 70 -4.79 11.28 -6.04
CA ASN A 70 -6.14 11.56 -6.53
C ASN A 70 -7.10 10.37 -6.36
N ASP A 71 -6.62 9.26 -5.80
CA ASP A 71 -7.43 8.08 -5.58
C ASP A 71 -8.36 8.29 -4.37
N ASN A 72 -9.62 7.84 -4.49
CA ASN A 72 -10.66 8.18 -3.51
C ASN A 72 -10.77 7.13 -2.40
N TYR A 73 -9.77 7.11 -1.51
CA TYR A 73 -9.71 6.15 -0.40
C TYR A 73 -10.89 6.30 0.59
N GLU A 74 -11.40 7.52 0.82
CA GLU A 74 -12.59 7.74 1.67
C GLU A 74 -13.85 7.04 1.11
N LYS A 75 -13.98 7.03 -0.21
CA LYS A 75 -15.06 6.31 -0.89
C LYS A 75 -14.81 4.80 -0.86
N TRP A 76 -13.58 4.35 -1.09
CA TRP A 76 -13.26 2.94 -1.32
C TRP A 76 -13.09 2.11 -0.05
N GLU A 77 -12.70 2.74 1.06
CA GLU A 77 -12.44 2.06 2.33
C GLU A 77 -13.55 2.31 3.36
N LEU A 78 -13.79 1.33 4.22
CA LEU A 78 -14.70 1.43 5.36
C LEU A 78 -14.13 2.33 6.47
N LYS A 79 -12.79 2.41 6.55
CA LYS A 79 -12.03 3.24 7.49
C LYS A 79 -10.58 3.37 7.02
N PRO A 80 -9.82 4.35 7.53
CA PRO A 80 -8.40 4.50 7.21
C PRO A 80 -7.58 3.23 7.50
N PRO A 81 -6.49 2.99 6.74
CA PRO A 81 -5.70 1.78 6.90
C PRO A 81 -4.86 1.82 8.18
N HIS A 82 -4.72 0.67 8.84
CA HIS A 82 -3.79 0.54 9.96
C HIS A 82 -2.40 0.25 9.45
N THR A 83 -1.40 1.04 9.87
CA THR A 83 -0.01 0.91 9.39
C THR A 83 0.91 0.42 10.49
N PHE A 84 1.81 -0.50 10.14
CA PHE A 84 2.77 -1.17 11.02
C PHE A 84 4.18 -1.09 10.43
N TYR A 85 5.18 -0.94 11.30
CA TYR A 85 6.59 -1.06 10.95
C TYR A 85 7.17 -2.28 11.66
N LEU A 86 7.95 -3.12 10.96
CA LEU A 86 8.74 -4.15 11.64
C LEU A 86 9.84 -3.42 12.43
N ASN A 87 9.83 -3.56 13.75
CA ASN A 87 10.77 -2.99 14.74
C ASN A 87 10.38 -1.65 15.40
N ASP A 88 9.11 -1.22 15.29
CA ASP A 88 8.54 -0.27 16.26
C ASP A 88 7.64 -1.05 17.25
#